data_AF-A0A2G6G9R8-F1
#
_entry.id   AF-A0A2G6G9R8-F1
#
_cell.length_a   1.000
_cell.length_b   1.000
_cell.length_c   1.000
_cell.angle_alpha   90.00
_cell.angle_beta   90.00
_cell.angle_gamma   90.00
#
_symmetry.space_group_name_H-M   'P 1'
#
loop_
_entity.id
_entity.type
_entity.pdbx_description
1 polymer ?
#
loop_
_entity_poly.entity_id
_entity_poly.type
_entity_poly.pdbx_seq_one_letter_code
_entity_poly.pdbx_strand_id
1 'polypeptide(L)'
;MKIGKEYTTDSGLKYEVMKFGTGRKPQITDGAEIYYKGELEDGTVFLKKTKTRFSLEEMNLGFQEGLQLMNVGTKFKLIIPPDLHNEEEFDGLSVIFEIELLEILNQWQILLRNILDLVRIIIIALIIIIPIKYFVVEPYIVQGSSMSPNFETANYLIVSKLTGKISEINRGEVVVLIPPHEKTESWLKYSVYFDPRDKYIKRVIALPEERVVLKNNKVYIQKKDSETLEEVSEPYIKNNGTKKEVDIVLKKDEYFVLGDNRGNSLDSEEFGPIKKEDIVGSPILRLYPFDQININPADYNPKSYKFDK
;
A
#
# COMPACT_ATOMS: atom_id res chain seq x y z
N MET A 1 51.93 -8.61 -26.56
CA MET A 1 52.22 -9.38 -25.33
C MET A 1 52.45 -10.85 -25.71
N LYS A 2 53.09 -11.66 -24.86
CA LYS A 2 53.26 -13.12 -25.02
C LYS A 2 52.65 -13.82 -23.80
N ILE A 3 52.03 -14.98 -24.00
CA ILE A 3 51.50 -15.82 -22.91
C ILE A 3 52.67 -16.25 -22.02
N GLY A 4 52.46 -16.25 -20.70
CA GLY A 4 53.44 -16.68 -19.71
C GLY A 4 54.60 -15.70 -19.48
N LYS A 5 54.55 -14.50 -20.05
CA LYS A 5 55.52 -13.44 -19.80
C LYS A 5 54.92 -12.39 -18.85
N GLU A 6 55.69 -12.02 -17.85
CA GLU A 6 55.38 -10.91 -16.93
C GLU A 6 55.71 -9.56 -17.57
N TYR A 7 54.86 -8.58 -17.29
CA TYR A 7 54.97 -7.19 -17.71
C TYR A 7 54.75 -6.29 -16.49
N THR A 8 55.41 -5.14 -16.46
CA THR A 8 55.26 -4.11 -15.42
C THR A 8 54.87 -2.80 -16.09
N THR A 9 53.87 -2.11 -15.54
CA THR A 9 53.44 -0.79 -15.99
C THR A 9 54.18 0.32 -15.23
N ASP A 10 53.99 1.58 -15.65
CA ASP A 10 54.63 2.74 -15.01
C ASP A 10 54.13 2.98 -13.57
N SER A 11 52.92 2.52 -13.24
CA SER A 11 52.35 2.59 -11.88
C SER A 11 52.87 1.50 -10.95
N GLY A 12 53.67 0.56 -11.46
CA GLY A 12 54.16 -0.60 -10.72
C GLY A 12 53.22 -1.81 -10.73
N LEU A 13 52.07 -1.74 -11.40
CA LEU A 13 51.21 -2.90 -11.62
C LEU A 13 51.97 -3.95 -12.44
N LYS A 14 52.02 -5.18 -11.94
CA LYS A 14 52.56 -6.31 -12.71
C LYS A 14 51.44 -7.21 -13.19
N TYR A 15 51.59 -7.76 -14.39
CA TYR A 15 50.63 -8.72 -14.91
C TYR A 15 51.29 -9.77 -15.81
N GLU A 16 50.74 -10.97 -15.74
CA GLU A 16 51.09 -12.09 -16.61
C GLU A 16 49.89 -12.46 -17.48
N VAL A 17 50.11 -12.58 -18.78
CA VAL A 17 49.06 -13.01 -19.71
C VAL A 17 48.91 -14.52 -19.67
N MET A 18 47.77 -15.01 -19.16
CA MET A 18 47.46 -16.44 -19.13
C MET A 18 46.70 -16.89 -20.39
N LYS A 19 45.81 -16.04 -20.91
CA LYS A 19 45.00 -16.30 -22.10
C LYS A 19 44.68 -15.00 -22.82
N PHE A 20 44.75 -14.99 -24.15
CA PHE A 20 44.32 -13.84 -24.95
C PHE A 20 42.83 -13.89 -25.26
N GLY A 21 42.18 -12.74 -25.11
CA GLY A 21 40.87 -12.45 -25.67
C GLY A 21 40.99 -11.62 -26.95
N THR A 22 39.91 -11.59 -27.73
CA THR A 22 39.85 -10.88 -29.03
C THR A 22 38.79 -9.79 -29.07
N GLY A 23 37.98 -9.62 -28.01
CA GLY A 23 36.95 -8.59 -27.98
C GLY A 23 37.51 -7.20 -27.71
N ARG A 24 36.62 -6.20 -27.60
CA ARG A 24 37.04 -4.81 -27.31
C ARG A 24 37.69 -4.70 -25.92
N LYS A 25 38.44 -3.63 -25.70
CA LYS A 25 38.95 -3.26 -24.38
C LYS A 25 37.93 -2.40 -23.63
N PRO A 26 37.76 -2.58 -22.31
CA PRO A 26 36.86 -1.74 -21.53
C PRO A 26 37.43 -0.32 -21.41
N GLN A 27 36.54 0.67 -21.38
CA GLN A 27 36.84 2.03 -20.94
C GLN A 27 36.57 2.16 -19.45
N ILE A 28 37.12 3.19 -18.80
CA ILE A 28 36.90 3.41 -17.36
C ILE A 28 35.40 3.59 -17.00
N THR A 29 34.63 4.10 -17.96
CA THR A 29 33.17 4.31 -17.86
C THR A 29 32.35 3.06 -18.21
N ASP A 30 32.97 1.96 -18.64
CA ASP A 30 32.24 0.71 -18.89
C ASP A 30 32.02 -0.06 -17.57
N GLY A 31 30.99 -0.91 -17.56
CA GLY A 31 30.93 -2.02 -16.60
C GLY A 31 31.62 -3.27 -17.17
N ALA A 32 32.09 -4.17 -16.32
CA ALA A 32 32.62 -5.46 -16.73
C ALA A 32 31.99 -6.60 -15.94
N GLU A 33 31.71 -7.71 -16.63
CA GLU A 33 31.48 -8.99 -15.99
C GLU A 33 32.80 -9.76 -15.97
N ILE A 34 33.28 -10.09 -14.77
CA ILE A 34 34.56 -10.77 -14.56
C ILE A 34 34.41 -12.02 -13.71
N TYR A 35 35.26 -13.01 -13.98
CA TYR A 35 35.68 -14.00 -13.01
C TYR A 35 36.90 -13.46 -12.29
N TYR A 36 36.99 -13.63 -10.96
CA TYR A 36 38.21 -13.29 -10.25
C TYR A 36 38.47 -14.16 -9.02
N LYS A 37 39.75 -14.39 -8.75
CA LYS A 37 40.26 -15.13 -7.58
C LYS A 37 41.45 -14.34 -7.01
N GLY A 38 41.33 -13.93 -5.76
CA GLY A 38 42.34 -13.21 -4.99
C GLY A 38 43.12 -14.13 -4.07
N GLU A 39 44.44 -14.00 -4.09
CA GLU A 39 45.39 -14.75 -3.28
C GLU A 39 46.49 -13.83 -2.75
N LEU A 40 47.07 -14.20 -1.61
CA LEU A 40 48.29 -13.58 -1.08
C LEU A 40 49.54 -14.21 -1.71
N GLU A 41 50.71 -13.60 -1.49
CA GLU A 41 51.99 -14.09 -2.02
C GLU A 41 52.36 -15.50 -1.51
N ASP A 42 51.88 -15.89 -0.34
CA ASP A 42 52.05 -17.23 0.23
C ASP A 42 51.12 -18.30 -0.38
N GLY A 43 50.23 -17.89 -1.29
CA GLY A 43 49.23 -18.75 -1.94
C GLY A 43 47.90 -18.87 -1.20
N THR A 44 47.71 -18.18 -0.08
CA THR A 44 46.45 -18.17 0.67
C THR A 44 45.35 -17.49 -0.13
N VAL A 45 44.30 -18.24 -0.48
CA VAL A 45 43.12 -17.72 -1.20
C VAL A 45 42.18 -17.02 -0.22
N PHE A 46 41.95 -15.72 -0.39
CA PHE A 46 41.01 -14.96 0.46
C PHE A 46 39.68 -14.65 -0.25
N LEU A 47 39.65 -14.70 -1.59
CA LEU A 47 38.45 -14.35 -2.35
C LEU A 47 38.34 -15.13 -3.65
N LYS A 48 37.15 -15.63 -3.97
CA LYS A 48 36.86 -16.27 -5.26
C LYS A 48 35.41 -16.04 -5.66
N LYS A 49 35.19 -15.43 -6.83
CA LYS A 49 33.85 -15.27 -7.42
C LYS A 49 33.85 -15.67 -8.89
N THR A 50 32.80 -16.38 -9.29
CA THR A 50 32.75 -17.02 -10.61
C THR A 50 32.19 -16.13 -11.70
N LYS A 51 31.21 -15.28 -11.39
CA LYS A 51 30.68 -14.22 -12.27
C LYS A 51 30.21 -13.06 -11.42
N THR A 52 30.89 -11.93 -11.50
CA THR A 52 30.50 -10.71 -10.78
C THR A 52 30.64 -9.51 -11.69
N ARG A 53 29.74 -8.54 -11.52
CA ARG A 53 29.65 -7.34 -12.34
C ARG A 53 30.12 -6.17 -11.51
N PHE A 54 30.96 -5.33 -12.11
CA PHE A 54 31.47 -4.12 -11.49
C PHE A 54 31.40 -2.95 -12.47
N SER A 55 31.18 -1.75 -11.94
CA SER A 55 31.55 -0.53 -12.63
C SER A 55 33.06 -0.36 -12.48
N LEU A 56 33.81 -0.20 -13.59
CA LEU A 56 35.27 -0.08 -13.50
C LEU A 56 35.67 1.13 -12.63
N GLU A 57 34.95 2.25 -12.77
CA GLU A 57 35.17 3.48 -11.99
C GLU A 57 35.06 3.30 -10.47
N GLU A 58 34.33 2.28 -10.00
CA GLU A 58 34.16 1.98 -8.57
C GLU A 58 35.21 1.01 -8.02
N MET A 59 36.07 0.43 -8.87
CA MET A 59 37.11 -0.51 -8.45
C MET A 59 38.39 0.20 -7.99
N ASN A 60 39.28 -0.51 -7.29
CA ASN A 60 40.61 0.03 -6.97
C ASN A 60 41.46 0.27 -8.24
N LEU A 61 42.49 1.12 -8.12
CA LEU A 61 43.28 1.59 -9.25
C LEU A 61 43.99 0.44 -10.00
N GLY A 62 44.45 -0.58 -9.27
CA GLY A 62 45.08 -1.76 -9.88
C GLY A 62 44.14 -2.56 -10.77
N PHE A 63 42.88 -2.71 -10.35
CA PHE A 63 41.84 -3.32 -11.18
C PHE A 63 41.42 -2.44 -12.35
N GLN A 64 41.27 -1.12 -12.15
CA GLN A 64 40.96 -0.18 -13.21
C GLN A 64 41.99 -0.27 -14.34
N GLU A 65 43.27 -0.13 -13.98
CA GLU A 65 44.37 -0.20 -14.93
C GLU A 65 44.48 -1.59 -15.57
N GLY A 66 44.47 -2.66 -14.75
CA GLY A 66 44.62 -4.03 -15.23
C GLY A 66 43.52 -4.44 -16.22
N LEU A 67 42.26 -4.09 -15.96
CA LEU A 67 41.14 -4.42 -16.85
C LEU A 67 41.20 -3.63 -18.17
N GLN A 68 41.65 -2.38 -18.17
CA GLN A 68 41.81 -1.58 -19.39
C GLN A 68 42.93 -2.11 -20.31
N LEU A 69 43.86 -2.90 -19.77
CA LEU A 69 44.87 -3.61 -20.57
C LEU A 69 44.31 -4.86 -21.26
N MET A 70 43.19 -5.41 -20.78
CA MET A 70 42.58 -6.67 -21.23
C MET A 70 41.58 -6.48 -22.38
N ASN A 71 41.63 -7.38 -23.36
CA ASN A 71 40.55 -7.59 -24.32
C ASN A 71 39.50 -8.56 -23.73
N VAL A 72 38.22 -8.45 -24.08
CA VAL A 72 37.22 -9.45 -23.65
C VAL A 72 37.64 -10.86 -24.06
N GLY A 73 37.57 -11.80 -23.11
CA GLY A 73 38.05 -13.18 -23.19
C GLY A 73 39.49 -13.39 -22.69
N THR A 74 40.18 -12.31 -22.32
CA THR A 74 41.54 -12.36 -21.77
C THR A 74 41.50 -12.87 -20.32
N LYS A 75 42.48 -13.69 -19.95
CA LYS A 75 42.76 -14.04 -18.55
C LYS A 75 44.16 -13.57 -18.17
N PHE A 76 44.24 -12.74 -17.14
CA PHE A 76 45.49 -12.23 -16.56
C PHE A 76 45.67 -12.73 -15.13
N LYS A 77 46.92 -12.83 -14.71
CA LYS A 77 47.30 -12.81 -13.30
C LYS A 77 47.86 -11.43 -13.01
N LEU A 78 47.16 -10.62 -12.21
CA LEU A 78 47.60 -9.32 -11.75
C LEU A 78 48.30 -9.44 -10.41
N ILE A 79 49.36 -8.67 -10.20
CA ILE A 79 50.00 -8.46 -8.91
C ILE A 79 49.88 -6.96 -8.63
N ILE A 80 48.97 -6.63 -7.72
CA ILE A 80 48.59 -5.25 -7.40
C ILE A 80 49.38 -4.81 -6.16
N PRO A 81 50.28 -3.83 -6.28
CA PRO A 81 51.00 -3.29 -5.14
C PRO A 81 50.08 -2.48 -4.20
N PRO A 82 50.51 -2.25 -2.94
CA PRO A 82 49.74 -1.51 -1.93
C PRO A 82 49.18 -0.18 -2.40
N ASP A 83 49.99 0.60 -3.11
CA ASP A 83 49.60 1.93 -3.58
C ASP A 83 48.44 1.92 -4.59
N LEU A 84 48.18 0.76 -5.23
CA LEU A 84 47.14 0.60 -6.25
C LEU A 84 45.87 -0.10 -5.75
N HIS A 85 45.93 -0.84 -4.64
CA HIS A 85 44.73 -1.39 -4.00
C HIS A 85 44.23 -0.51 -2.84
N ASN A 86 45.15 0.09 -2.07
CA ASN A 86 44.88 0.97 -0.94
C ASN A 86 43.94 0.36 0.12
N GLU A 87 44.07 -0.94 0.38
CA GLU A 87 43.30 -1.69 1.36
C GLU A 87 44.18 -2.01 2.59
N GLU A 88 43.80 -1.45 3.76
CA GLU A 88 44.55 -1.62 5.02
C GLU A 88 44.60 -3.08 5.51
N GLU A 89 43.62 -3.90 5.11
CA GLU A 89 43.50 -5.32 5.50
C GLU A 89 44.73 -6.16 5.12
N PHE A 90 45.48 -5.76 4.10
CA PHE A 90 46.64 -6.49 3.61
C PHE A 90 47.98 -6.00 4.18
N ASP A 91 47.99 -5.10 5.17
CA ASP A 91 49.20 -4.64 5.89
C ASP A 91 50.36 -4.22 4.98
N GLY A 92 50.04 -3.52 3.88
CA GLY A 92 51.04 -3.07 2.92
C GLY A 92 51.67 -4.18 2.06
N LEU A 93 51.03 -5.35 1.96
CA LEU A 93 51.43 -6.43 1.05
C LEU A 93 50.79 -6.27 -0.34
N SER A 94 51.47 -6.82 -1.35
CA SER A 94 50.89 -6.95 -2.69
C SER A 94 49.85 -8.07 -2.70
N VAL A 95 48.81 -7.89 -3.51
CA VAL A 95 47.74 -8.88 -3.67
C VAL A 95 47.71 -9.41 -5.10
N ILE A 96 47.49 -10.71 -5.23
CA ILE A 96 47.52 -11.42 -6.51
C ILE A 96 46.09 -11.73 -6.92
N PHE A 97 45.71 -11.36 -8.14
CA PHE A 97 44.40 -11.64 -8.69
C PHE A 97 44.48 -12.37 -10.03
N GLU A 98 43.93 -13.58 -10.11
CA GLU A 98 43.60 -14.18 -11.39
C GLU A 98 42.25 -13.65 -11.86
N ILE A 99 42.23 -12.93 -12.98
CA ILE A 99 41.02 -12.30 -13.52
C ILE A 99 40.79 -12.76 -14.95
N GLU A 100 39.54 -13.11 -15.28
CA GLU A 100 39.10 -13.31 -16.66
C GLU A 100 37.98 -12.33 -16.99
N LEU A 101 38.19 -11.50 -18.01
CA LEU A 101 37.21 -10.53 -18.48
C LEU A 101 36.21 -11.24 -19.40
N LEU A 102 34.98 -11.44 -18.93
CA LEU A 102 33.96 -12.23 -19.63
C LEU A 102 33.17 -11.37 -20.63
N GLU A 103 32.73 -10.18 -20.22
CA GLU A 103 31.92 -9.28 -21.03
C GLU A 103 32.10 -7.84 -20.57
N ILE A 104 31.90 -6.88 -21.49
CA ILE A 104 31.82 -5.45 -21.16
C ILE A 104 30.35 -5.03 -21.25
N LEU A 105 29.82 -4.59 -20.13
CA LEU A 105 28.46 -4.08 -20.00
C LEU A 105 28.48 -2.59 -20.34
N ASN A 106 27.72 -2.21 -21.37
CA ASN A 106 27.59 -0.78 -21.66
C ASN A 106 26.66 -0.12 -20.62
N GLN A 107 26.89 1.17 -20.35
CA GLN A 107 26.08 1.94 -19.39
C GLN A 107 24.57 1.88 -19.70
N TRP A 108 24.20 1.84 -20.98
CA TRP A 108 22.81 1.74 -21.40
C TRP A 108 22.14 0.42 -21.02
N GLN A 109 22.84 -0.72 -21.06
CA GLN A 109 22.33 -2.03 -20.66
C GLN A 109 22.10 -2.08 -19.15
N ILE A 110 23.02 -1.50 -18.37
CA ILE A 110 22.88 -1.39 -16.91
C ILE A 110 21.68 -0.51 -16.58
N LEU A 111 21.59 0.67 -17.20
CA LEU A 111 20.47 1.59 -17.04
C LEU A 111 19.12 0.95 -17.43
N LEU A 112 19.05 0.32 -18.61
CA LEU A 112 17.84 -0.36 -19.09
C LEU A 112 17.39 -1.45 -18.12
N ARG A 113 18.31 -2.24 -17.59
CA ARG A 113 17.98 -3.28 -16.63
C ARG A 113 17.48 -2.71 -15.31
N ASN A 114 18.12 -1.66 -14.79
CA ASN A 114 17.65 -0.97 -13.58
C ASN A 114 16.25 -0.38 -13.78
N ILE A 115 15.97 0.16 -14.97
CA ILE A 115 14.64 0.64 -15.34
C ILE A 115 13.65 -0.52 -15.39
N LEU A 116 14.00 -1.67 -15.97
CA LEU A 116 13.13 -2.86 -15.99
C LEU A 116 12.85 -3.39 -14.58
N ASP A 117 13.84 -3.38 -13.70
CA ASP A 117 13.66 -3.77 -12.30
C ASP A 117 12.72 -2.80 -11.56
N LEU A 118 12.86 -1.49 -11.79
CA LEU A 118 11.95 -0.47 -11.26
C LEU A 118 10.52 -0.64 -11.81
N VAL A 119 10.37 -0.83 -13.12
CA VAL A 119 9.09 -1.06 -13.77
C VAL A 119 8.42 -2.32 -13.21
N ARG A 120 9.18 -3.39 -12.97
CA ARG A 120 8.66 -4.61 -12.34
C ARG A 120 8.12 -4.35 -10.93
N ILE A 121 8.82 -3.58 -10.11
CA ILE A 121 8.35 -3.20 -8.76
C ILE A 121 7.05 -2.39 -8.86
N ILE A 122 6.99 -1.41 -9.77
CA ILE A 122 5.79 -0.59 -9.99
C ILE A 122 4.61 -1.47 -10.43
N ILE A 123 4.83 -2.41 -11.36
CA ILE A 123 3.79 -3.34 -11.82
C ILE A 123 3.27 -4.19 -10.66
N ILE A 124 4.15 -4.75 -9.83
CA ILE A 124 3.74 -5.54 -8.67
C ILE A 124 2.93 -4.68 -7.68
N ALA A 125 3.38 -3.46 -7.41
CA ALA A 125 2.65 -2.53 -6.54
C ALA A 125 1.26 -2.21 -7.09
N LEU A 126 1.13 -1.96 -8.40
CA LEU A 126 -0.15 -1.71 -9.06
C LEU A 126 -1.07 -2.95 -9.00
N ILE A 127 -0.54 -4.14 -9.24
CA ILE A 127 -1.30 -5.40 -9.14
C ILE A 127 -1.86 -5.61 -7.73
N ILE A 128 -1.20 -5.11 -6.69
CA ILE A 128 -1.68 -5.17 -5.30
C ILE A 128 -2.67 -4.04 -5.00
N ILE A 129 -2.32 -2.80 -5.35
CA ILE A 129 -3.10 -1.60 -4.98
C ILE A 129 -4.44 -1.54 -5.75
N ILE A 130 -4.45 -1.91 -7.03
CA ILE A 130 -5.64 -1.82 -7.89
C ILE A 130 -6.78 -2.68 -7.33
N PRO A 131 -6.62 -3.99 -7.07
CA PRO A 131 -7.68 -4.79 -6.47
C PRO A 131 -8.15 -4.25 -5.11
N ILE A 132 -7.22 -3.81 -4.25
CA ILE A 132 -7.58 -3.24 -2.94
C ILE A 132 -8.48 -2.00 -3.13
N LYS A 133 -8.11 -1.09 -4.03
CA LYS A 133 -8.88 0.12 -4.32
C LYS A 133 -10.25 -0.16 -4.92
N TYR A 134 -10.38 -1.18 -5.77
CA TYR A 134 -11.67 -1.46 -6.41
C TYR A 134 -12.61 -2.32 -5.55
N PHE A 135 -12.06 -3.30 -4.84
CA PHE A 135 -12.86 -4.34 -4.16
C PHE A 135 -12.92 -4.20 -2.64
N VAL A 136 -11.91 -3.60 -2.00
CA VAL A 136 -11.77 -3.64 -0.53
C VAL A 136 -12.12 -2.32 0.12
N VAL A 137 -11.56 -1.20 -0.35
CA VAL A 137 -11.73 0.11 0.29
C VAL A 137 -12.17 1.20 -0.69
N GLU A 138 -13.05 2.10 -0.25
CA GLU A 138 -13.49 3.25 -1.02
C GLU A 138 -13.52 4.51 -0.13
N PRO A 139 -12.88 5.62 -0.53
CA PRO A 139 -12.88 6.85 0.25
C PRO A 139 -14.16 7.67 0.05
N TYR A 140 -14.63 8.32 1.11
CA TYR A 140 -15.78 9.23 1.07
C TYR A 140 -15.52 10.49 1.88
N ILE A 141 -16.14 11.59 1.46
CA ILE A 141 -16.24 12.82 2.23
C ILE A 141 -17.67 12.95 2.72
N VAL A 142 -17.85 13.07 4.03
CA VAL A 142 -19.17 13.29 4.63
C VAL A 142 -19.68 14.67 4.20
N GLN A 143 -20.92 14.71 3.72
CA GLN A 143 -21.63 15.94 3.39
C GLN A 143 -22.99 15.96 4.10
N GLY A 144 -23.31 17.08 4.72
CA GLY A 144 -24.53 17.25 5.53
C GLY A 144 -24.33 16.90 6.99
N SER A 145 -25.38 17.12 7.79
CA SER A 145 -25.35 17.03 9.26
C SER A 145 -26.20 15.89 9.83
N SER A 146 -26.71 14.98 8.98
CA SER A 146 -27.60 13.87 9.40
C SER A 146 -26.95 12.89 10.40
N MET A 147 -25.61 12.85 10.44
CA MET A 147 -24.84 12.00 11.35
C MET A 147 -24.07 12.81 12.42
N SER A 148 -24.30 14.12 12.52
CA SER A 148 -23.74 14.94 13.61
C SER A 148 -24.32 14.48 14.96
N PRO A 149 -23.53 14.45 16.05
CA PRO A 149 -22.15 14.93 16.22
C PRO A 149 -21.08 13.90 15.81
N ASN A 150 -21.48 12.69 15.44
CA ASN A 150 -20.57 11.56 15.31
C ASN A 150 -19.79 11.63 14.01
N PHE A 151 -20.41 12.13 12.94
CA PHE A 151 -19.78 12.42 11.66
C PHE A 151 -20.18 13.80 11.18
N GLU A 152 -19.19 14.67 11.04
CA GLU A 152 -19.39 16.05 10.60
C GLU A 152 -19.07 16.21 9.12
N THR A 153 -19.60 17.27 8.52
CA THR A 153 -19.27 17.63 7.13
C THR A 153 -17.74 17.77 6.97
N ALA A 154 -17.23 17.35 5.81
CA ALA A 154 -15.81 17.28 5.48
C ALA A 154 -15.00 16.18 6.19
N ASN A 155 -15.59 15.35 7.05
CA ASN A 155 -14.90 14.16 7.54
C ASN A 155 -14.52 13.24 6.36
N TYR A 156 -13.25 12.90 6.24
CA TYR A 156 -12.74 11.98 5.21
C TYR A 156 -12.66 10.56 5.77
N LEU A 157 -13.47 9.67 5.22
CA LEU A 157 -13.65 8.30 5.68
C LEU A 157 -13.08 7.32 4.66
N ILE A 158 -12.44 6.27 5.16
CA ILE A 158 -12.16 5.05 4.39
C ILE A 158 -13.22 4.02 4.76
N VAL A 159 -13.96 3.56 3.75
CA VAL A 159 -15.07 2.62 3.90
C VAL A 159 -14.66 1.24 3.40
N SER A 160 -14.89 0.21 4.21
CA SER A 160 -14.68 -1.18 3.86
C SER A 160 -15.87 -1.72 3.08
N LYS A 161 -15.64 -2.12 1.83
CA LYS A 161 -16.64 -2.77 0.97
C LYS A 161 -16.84 -4.25 1.28
N LEU A 162 -16.08 -4.79 2.23
CA LEU A 162 -16.21 -6.17 2.69
C LEU A 162 -17.36 -6.34 3.70
N THR A 163 -17.78 -5.24 4.35
CA THR A 163 -18.94 -5.27 5.25
C THR A 163 -20.20 -5.65 4.49
N GLY A 164 -20.97 -6.61 5.03
CA GLY A 164 -22.19 -7.13 4.41
C GLY A 164 -21.93 -8.14 3.29
N LYS A 165 -20.71 -8.23 2.76
CA LYS A 165 -20.31 -9.24 1.76
C LYS A 165 -19.63 -10.45 2.40
N ILE A 166 -18.73 -10.20 3.34
CA ILE A 166 -17.96 -11.23 4.04
C ILE A 166 -18.28 -11.20 5.54
N SER A 167 -18.32 -10.01 6.15
CA SER A 167 -18.71 -9.86 7.55
C SER A 167 -20.19 -9.56 7.69
N GLU A 168 -20.80 -10.06 8.76
CA GLU A 168 -22.16 -9.69 9.14
C GLU A 168 -22.22 -8.24 9.61
N ILE A 169 -23.39 -7.62 9.41
CA ILE A 169 -23.66 -6.24 9.81
C ILE A 169 -24.32 -6.28 11.17
N ASN A 170 -23.76 -5.53 12.13
CA ASN A 170 -24.25 -5.52 13.50
C ASN A 170 -25.18 -4.34 13.78
N ARG A 171 -26.09 -4.49 14.74
CA ARG A 171 -26.89 -3.36 15.23
C ARG A 171 -25.95 -2.29 15.81
N GLY A 172 -26.22 -1.03 15.49
CA GLY A 172 -25.43 0.11 15.92
C GLY A 172 -24.26 0.42 14.98
N GLU A 173 -23.97 -0.44 14.00
CA GLU A 173 -22.93 -0.18 13.01
C GLU A 173 -23.34 0.96 12.08
N VAL A 174 -22.38 1.78 11.65
CA VAL A 174 -22.61 2.84 10.67
C VAL A 174 -22.24 2.32 9.30
N VAL A 175 -23.11 2.56 8.32
CA VAL A 175 -22.94 2.09 6.95
C VAL A 175 -23.10 3.22 5.96
N VAL A 176 -22.36 3.13 4.86
CA VAL A 176 -22.62 3.87 3.63
C VAL A 176 -23.54 3.03 2.76
N LEU A 177 -24.59 3.65 2.23
CA LEU A 177 -25.65 2.98 1.48
C LEU A 177 -26.08 3.80 0.27
N ILE A 178 -26.69 3.13 -0.69
CA ILE A 178 -27.43 3.74 -1.80
C ILE A 178 -28.88 3.91 -1.33
N PRO A 179 -29.42 5.13 -1.25
CA PRO A 179 -30.79 5.32 -0.78
C PRO A 179 -31.80 4.78 -1.81
N PRO A 180 -32.94 4.22 -1.39
CA PRO A 180 -33.93 3.68 -2.31
C PRO A 180 -34.61 4.82 -3.12
N HIS A 181 -34.12 5.04 -4.35
CA HIS A 181 -34.50 6.18 -5.20
C HIS A 181 -35.96 6.18 -5.69
N GLU A 182 -36.61 5.01 -5.72
CA GLU A 182 -37.99 4.89 -6.23
C GLU A 182 -39.05 5.31 -5.22
N LYS A 183 -38.78 5.17 -3.91
CA LYS A 183 -39.76 5.38 -2.83
C LYS A 183 -39.70 6.78 -2.21
N THR A 184 -38.68 7.57 -2.54
CA THR A 184 -38.61 8.95 -2.08
C THR A 184 -39.64 9.79 -2.85
N GLU A 185 -40.87 9.87 -2.32
CA GLU A 185 -41.82 10.97 -2.60
C GLU A 185 -41.32 12.30 -2.00
N SER A 186 -40.00 12.47 -1.90
CA SER A 186 -39.39 13.71 -1.46
C SER A 186 -39.23 14.61 -2.67
N TRP A 187 -39.51 15.89 -2.50
CA TRP A 187 -39.26 16.97 -3.47
C TRP A 187 -37.82 16.93 -4.05
N LEU A 188 -36.89 16.25 -3.37
CA LEU A 188 -35.55 15.94 -3.85
C LEU A 188 -35.51 15.17 -5.19
N LYS A 189 -36.51 14.33 -5.50
CA LYS A 189 -36.60 13.59 -6.78
C LYS A 189 -36.61 14.49 -8.02
N TYR A 190 -37.03 15.76 -7.85
CA TYR A 190 -37.09 16.77 -8.90
C TYR A 190 -36.04 17.88 -8.74
N SER A 191 -35.13 17.75 -7.77
CA SER A 191 -34.03 18.71 -7.60
C SER A 191 -32.98 18.49 -8.68
N VAL A 192 -32.58 19.57 -9.35
CA VAL A 192 -31.47 19.62 -10.34
C VAL A 192 -30.11 19.19 -9.72
N TYR A 193 -30.05 19.01 -8.41
CA TYR A 193 -28.87 18.59 -7.63
C TYR A 193 -28.93 17.14 -7.13
N PHE A 194 -29.92 16.34 -7.54
CA PHE A 194 -30.01 14.93 -7.11
C PHE A 194 -29.20 14.04 -8.05
N ASP A 195 -28.07 13.51 -7.57
CA ASP A 195 -27.29 12.52 -8.30
C ASP A 195 -27.72 11.12 -7.83
N PRO A 196 -28.18 10.22 -8.72
CA PRO A 196 -28.46 8.82 -8.36
C PRO A 196 -27.21 8.06 -7.86
N ARG A 197 -26.02 8.68 -7.93
CA ARG A 197 -24.78 8.19 -7.32
C ARG A 197 -24.58 8.66 -5.88
N ASP A 198 -25.45 9.53 -5.35
CA ASP A 198 -25.35 10.05 -3.99
C ASP A 198 -25.58 8.92 -2.98
N LYS A 199 -24.55 8.68 -2.17
CA LYS A 199 -24.56 7.67 -1.11
C LYS A 199 -24.82 8.33 0.22
N TYR A 200 -25.59 7.68 1.08
CA TYR A 200 -25.89 8.17 2.42
C TYR A 200 -25.06 7.42 3.44
N ILE A 201 -24.69 8.10 4.53
CA ILE A 201 -24.16 7.48 5.74
C ILE A 201 -25.25 7.46 6.80
N LYS A 202 -25.53 6.29 7.39
CA LYS A 202 -26.58 6.08 8.41
C LYS A 202 -26.17 4.98 9.39
N ARG A 203 -26.81 4.93 10.55
CA ARG A 203 -26.63 3.87 11.55
C ARG A 203 -27.68 2.79 11.39
N VAL A 204 -27.26 1.54 11.47
CA VAL A 204 -28.13 0.35 11.47
C VAL A 204 -28.82 0.24 12.82
N ILE A 205 -30.15 0.30 12.81
CA ILE A 205 -30.99 0.28 14.00
C ILE A 205 -31.71 -1.05 14.16
N ALA A 206 -32.17 -1.65 13.06
CA ALA A 206 -32.81 -2.97 13.05
C ALA A 206 -32.19 -3.89 12.00
N LEU A 207 -32.09 -5.17 12.35
CA LEU A 207 -31.52 -6.24 11.53
C LEU A 207 -32.64 -7.03 10.83
N PRO A 208 -32.30 -7.85 9.82
CA PRO A 208 -33.28 -8.66 9.12
C PRO A 208 -34.18 -9.50 10.03
N GLU A 209 -35.44 -9.65 9.64
CA GLU A 209 -36.48 -10.41 10.37
C GLU A 209 -36.86 -9.84 11.76
N GLU A 210 -36.35 -8.67 12.13
CA GLU A 210 -36.77 -7.98 13.35
C GLU A 210 -37.97 -7.05 13.12
N ARG A 211 -38.71 -6.79 14.18
CA ARG A 211 -39.73 -5.73 14.20
C ARG A 211 -39.17 -4.49 14.84
N VAL A 212 -39.27 -3.36 14.15
CA VAL A 212 -38.90 -2.04 14.66
C VAL A 212 -40.14 -1.22 14.93
N VAL A 213 -40.20 -0.65 16.14
CA VAL A 213 -41.29 0.22 16.58
C VAL A 213 -40.70 1.55 17.02
N LEU A 214 -41.06 2.63 16.33
CA LEU A 214 -40.72 3.99 16.72
C LEU A 214 -41.95 4.60 17.39
N LYS A 215 -41.84 4.95 18.66
CA LYS A 215 -42.96 5.51 19.44
C LYS A 215 -42.44 6.42 20.54
N ASN A 216 -43.13 7.53 20.80
CA ASN A 216 -42.77 8.48 21.86
C ASN A 216 -41.30 8.95 21.77
N ASN A 217 -40.81 9.22 20.55
CA ASN A 217 -39.42 9.61 20.26
C ASN A 217 -38.38 8.55 20.66
N LYS A 218 -38.76 7.28 20.78
CA LYS A 218 -37.88 6.18 21.16
C LYS A 218 -37.96 5.06 20.15
N VAL A 219 -36.85 4.33 20.03
CA VAL A 219 -36.73 3.15 19.18
C VAL A 219 -36.89 1.91 20.06
N TYR A 220 -37.73 0.99 19.60
CA TYR A 220 -37.88 -0.32 20.18
C TYR A 220 -37.68 -1.41 19.14
N ILE A 221 -37.11 -2.54 19.56
CA ILE A 221 -36.87 -3.70 18.71
C ILE A 221 -37.42 -4.94 19.36
N GLN A 222 -38.13 -5.73 18.57
CA GLN A 222 -38.49 -7.10 18.90
C GLN A 222 -37.70 -8.02 17.97
N LYS A 223 -36.85 -8.85 18.57
CA LYS A 223 -36.04 -9.85 17.85
C LYS A 223 -36.95 -10.98 17.36
N LYS A 224 -36.57 -11.62 16.25
CA LYS A 224 -37.33 -12.72 15.62
C LYS A 224 -37.79 -13.80 16.61
N ASP A 225 -36.90 -14.20 17.52
CA ASP A 225 -37.15 -15.29 18.49
C ASP A 225 -37.59 -14.77 19.87
N SER A 226 -38.01 -13.51 19.97
CA SER A 226 -38.47 -12.90 21.22
C SER A 226 -39.86 -12.29 21.09
N GLU A 227 -40.70 -12.51 22.10
CA GLU A 227 -41.97 -11.79 22.25
C GLU A 227 -41.77 -10.40 22.89
N THR A 228 -40.59 -10.14 23.47
CA THR A 228 -40.31 -8.87 24.15
C THR A 228 -39.97 -7.76 23.16
N LEU A 229 -40.50 -6.57 23.46
CA LEU A 229 -40.15 -5.33 22.77
C LEU A 229 -39.15 -4.57 23.66
N GLU A 230 -37.91 -4.46 23.20
CA GLU A 230 -36.78 -3.88 23.95
C GLU A 230 -36.48 -2.46 23.46
N GLU A 231 -36.31 -1.50 24.38
CA GLU A 231 -35.85 -0.15 24.03
C GLU A 231 -34.38 -0.20 23.59
N VAL A 232 -34.05 0.38 22.44
CA VAL A 232 -32.67 0.45 21.95
C VAL A 232 -31.94 1.55 22.71
N SER A 233 -30.79 1.22 23.30
CA SER A 233 -29.92 2.22 23.90
C SER A 233 -29.18 3.01 22.83
N GLU A 234 -29.39 4.32 22.80
CA GLU A 234 -28.80 5.22 21.80
C GLU A 234 -27.87 6.26 22.46
N PRO A 235 -26.76 5.87 23.11
CA PRO A 235 -25.88 6.80 23.82
C PRO A 235 -25.15 7.77 22.87
N TYR A 236 -25.27 7.57 21.56
CA TYR A 236 -24.61 8.31 20.49
C TYR A 236 -25.42 9.49 19.93
N ILE A 237 -26.66 9.73 20.38
CA ILE A 237 -27.49 10.86 19.91
C ILE A 237 -27.49 12.02 20.92
N LYS A 238 -27.56 13.27 20.44
CA LYS A 238 -27.63 14.49 21.28
C LYS A 238 -29.03 15.15 21.33
N ASN A 239 -29.86 14.95 20.31
CA ASN A 239 -31.11 15.69 20.10
C ASN A 239 -32.34 14.76 20.07
N ASN A 240 -33.52 15.36 20.25
CA ASN A 240 -34.84 14.70 20.32
C ASN A 240 -35.01 13.58 19.30
N GLY A 241 -35.64 12.49 19.74
CA GLY A 241 -35.73 11.22 19.02
C GLY A 241 -36.62 11.22 17.78
N THR A 242 -37.21 10.07 17.47
CA THR A 242 -37.82 9.77 16.17
C THR A 242 -38.96 10.73 15.82
N LYS A 243 -39.09 11.13 14.54
CA LYS A 243 -40.10 12.13 14.12
C LYS A 243 -41.46 11.53 13.84
N LYS A 244 -41.48 10.27 13.44
CA LYS A 244 -42.68 9.55 13.02
C LYS A 244 -42.86 8.30 13.85
N GLU A 245 -44.12 7.91 14.01
CA GLU A 245 -44.44 6.57 14.47
C GLU A 245 -44.27 5.60 13.31
N VAL A 246 -43.55 4.51 13.57
CA VAL A 246 -43.28 3.45 12.60
C VAL A 246 -43.47 2.13 13.34
N ASP A 247 -44.10 1.16 12.70
CA ASP A 247 -44.24 -0.20 13.20
C ASP A 247 -44.15 -1.15 12.01
N ILE A 248 -42.99 -1.79 11.84
CA ILE A 248 -42.72 -2.61 10.66
C ILE A 248 -41.89 -3.83 11.04
N VAL A 249 -42.20 -4.96 10.42
CA VAL A 249 -41.41 -6.19 10.46
C VAL A 249 -40.55 -6.24 9.21
N LEU A 250 -39.23 -6.35 9.39
CA LEU A 250 -38.26 -6.41 8.30
C LEU A 250 -38.23 -7.78 7.63
N LYS A 251 -37.98 -7.82 6.33
CA LYS A 251 -37.68 -9.08 5.61
C LYS A 251 -36.25 -9.56 5.87
N LYS A 252 -35.92 -10.73 5.32
CA LYS A 252 -34.62 -11.41 5.44
C LYS A 252 -33.43 -10.64 4.86
N ASP A 253 -33.69 -9.68 3.99
CA ASP A 253 -32.68 -8.85 3.32
C ASP A 253 -32.85 -7.35 3.62
N GLU A 254 -33.75 -6.99 4.54
CA GLU A 254 -34.06 -5.60 4.85
C GLU A 254 -33.38 -5.16 6.16
N TYR A 255 -32.90 -3.92 6.17
CA TYR A 255 -32.34 -3.23 7.34
C TYR A 255 -33.09 -1.93 7.58
N PHE A 256 -33.24 -1.53 8.83
CA PHE A 256 -33.77 -0.21 9.19
C PHE A 256 -32.63 0.69 9.67
N VAL A 257 -32.47 1.86 9.06
CA VAL A 257 -31.35 2.75 9.32
C VAL A 257 -31.82 4.14 9.71
N LEU A 258 -31.14 4.77 10.66
CA LEU A 258 -31.44 6.13 11.11
C LEU A 258 -30.19 7.00 11.12
N GLY A 259 -30.36 8.30 10.95
CA GLY A 259 -29.31 9.28 11.21
C GLY A 259 -29.14 9.51 12.72
N ASP A 260 -27.91 9.81 13.14
CA ASP A 260 -27.63 10.15 14.54
C ASP A 260 -28.23 11.53 14.92
N ASN A 261 -28.37 12.43 13.93
CA ASN A 261 -29.11 13.68 14.06
C ASN A 261 -30.56 13.48 13.64
N ARG A 262 -31.36 12.81 14.49
CA ARG A 262 -32.75 12.40 14.23
C ARG A 262 -33.60 13.49 13.60
N GLY A 263 -33.60 14.67 14.22
CA GLY A 263 -34.32 15.86 13.75
C GLY A 263 -33.95 16.34 12.33
N ASN A 264 -32.74 16.02 11.84
CA ASN A 264 -32.24 16.52 10.55
C ASN A 264 -31.67 15.41 9.65
N SER A 265 -32.32 14.25 9.67
CA SER A 265 -31.96 13.11 8.84
C SER A 265 -33.08 12.74 7.87
N LEU A 266 -32.69 12.40 6.63
CA LEU A 266 -33.49 11.70 5.64
C LEU A 266 -33.04 10.24 5.66
N ASP A 267 -33.85 9.38 6.27
CA ASP A 267 -33.51 7.99 6.59
C ASP A 267 -34.75 7.07 6.52
N SER A 268 -34.70 5.89 7.15
CA SER A 268 -35.79 4.92 7.06
C SER A 268 -37.11 5.40 7.66
N GLU A 269 -37.16 6.50 8.43
CA GLU A 269 -38.43 7.16 8.80
C GLU A 269 -39.17 7.74 7.58
N GLU A 270 -38.43 8.09 6.53
CA GLU A 270 -38.96 8.75 5.34
C GLU A 270 -39.09 7.78 4.16
N PHE A 271 -38.07 6.95 3.91
CA PHE A 271 -38.05 6.07 2.74
C PHE A 271 -38.26 4.58 3.07
N GLY A 272 -38.40 4.23 4.34
CA GLY A 272 -38.58 2.85 4.81
C GLY A 272 -37.27 2.03 4.88
N PRO A 273 -37.37 0.71 5.01
CA PRO A 273 -36.21 -0.17 5.07
C PRO A 273 -35.38 -0.15 3.78
N ILE A 274 -34.08 -0.37 3.91
CA ILE A 274 -33.14 -0.56 2.79
C ILE A 274 -32.84 -2.05 2.60
N LYS A 275 -32.37 -2.45 1.42
CA LYS A 275 -31.92 -3.82 1.22
C LYS A 275 -30.43 -3.98 1.55
N LYS A 276 -30.03 -5.22 1.84
CA LYS A 276 -28.63 -5.61 2.04
C LYS A 276 -27.75 -5.23 0.84
N GLU A 277 -28.27 -5.36 -0.38
CA GLU A 277 -27.56 -5.03 -1.62
C GLU A 277 -27.26 -3.54 -1.79
N ASP A 278 -28.05 -2.68 -1.13
CA ASP A 278 -27.86 -1.23 -1.16
C ASP A 278 -26.74 -0.77 -0.21
N ILE A 279 -26.25 -1.65 0.66
CA ILE A 279 -25.18 -1.34 1.59
C ILE A 279 -23.84 -1.44 0.86
N VAL A 280 -23.15 -0.31 0.80
CA VAL A 280 -21.84 -0.19 0.15
C VAL A 280 -20.71 -0.69 1.05
N GLY A 281 -20.80 -0.39 2.35
CA GLY A 281 -19.78 -0.77 3.33
C GLY A 281 -19.80 0.07 4.61
N SER A 282 -18.89 -0.22 5.55
CA SER A 282 -18.79 0.52 6.83
C SER A 282 -17.53 1.39 6.89
N PRO A 283 -17.58 2.59 7.51
CA PRO A 283 -16.40 3.42 7.70
C PRO A 283 -15.48 2.79 8.78
N ILE A 284 -14.30 2.36 8.36
CA ILE A 284 -13.30 1.71 9.21
C ILE A 284 -12.20 2.66 9.70
N LEU A 285 -12.08 3.84 9.06
CA LEU A 285 -11.07 4.83 9.42
C LEU A 285 -11.55 6.23 9.06
N ARG A 286 -11.40 7.19 9.98
CA ARG A 286 -11.44 8.62 9.70
C ARG A 286 -10.01 9.10 9.56
N LEU A 287 -9.66 9.68 8.41
CA LEU A 287 -8.31 10.22 8.15
C LEU A 287 -8.25 11.75 8.26
N TYR A 288 -9.39 12.43 8.12
CA TYR A 288 -9.47 13.89 8.23
C TYR A 288 -10.77 14.30 8.93
N PRO A 289 -10.76 15.33 9.80
CA PRO A 289 -9.61 16.18 10.13
C PRO A 289 -8.53 15.45 10.95
N PHE A 290 -7.27 15.89 10.84
CA PHE A 290 -6.11 15.15 11.37
C PHE A 290 -6.10 15.04 12.90
N ASP A 291 -6.77 15.95 13.60
CA ASP A 291 -6.99 15.94 15.05
C ASP A 291 -8.08 14.96 15.51
N GLN A 292 -8.85 14.40 14.56
CA GLN A 292 -9.91 13.43 14.79
C GLN A 292 -9.66 12.09 14.10
N ILE A 293 -8.40 11.77 13.76
CA ILE A 293 -8.07 10.46 13.18
C ILE A 293 -8.50 9.36 14.15
N ASN A 294 -9.34 8.43 13.67
CA ASN A 294 -9.87 7.36 14.49
C ASN A 294 -10.10 6.08 13.67
N ILE A 295 -9.67 4.94 14.21
CA ILE A 295 -9.97 3.60 13.69
C ILE A 295 -11.35 3.22 14.21
N ASN A 296 -12.19 2.65 13.35
CA ASN A 296 -13.61 2.42 13.60
C ASN A 296 -14.31 3.68 14.15
N PRO A 297 -14.37 4.78 13.38
CA PRO A 297 -15.02 6.01 13.82
C PRO A 297 -16.52 5.85 14.11
N ALA A 298 -17.11 4.71 13.73
CA ALA A 298 -18.49 4.34 14.02
C ALA A 298 -18.69 3.78 15.44
N ASP A 299 -17.63 3.24 16.06
CA ASP A 299 -17.69 2.66 17.40
C ASP A 299 -17.88 3.80 18.40
N TYR A 300 -18.88 3.66 19.27
CA TYR A 300 -19.16 4.65 20.28
C TYR A 300 -17.99 4.71 21.28
N ASN A 301 -17.17 5.75 21.16
CA ASN A 301 -16.12 6.08 22.13
C ASN A 301 -16.54 7.29 22.98
N PRO A 302 -16.90 7.11 24.26
CA PRO A 302 -17.33 8.22 25.11
C PRO A 302 -16.25 9.30 25.31
N LYS A 303 -14.96 9.00 25.06
CA LYS A 303 -13.84 9.94 25.22
C LYS A 303 -13.54 10.80 23.98
N SER A 304 -14.00 10.42 22.78
CA SER A 304 -13.77 11.20 21.56
C SER A 304 -14.66 12.43 21.43
N TYR A 305 -15.71 12.51 22.25
CA TYR A 305 -16.58 13.68 22.34
C TYR A 305 -16.02 14.65 23.37
N LYS A 306 -14.99 15.42 23.00
CA LYS A 306 -14.64 16.62 23.76
C LYS A 306 -15.75 17.63 23.51
N PHE A 307 -16.61 17.79 24.49
CA PHE A 307 -17.60 18.86 24.51
C PHE A 307 -16.86 20.13 24.92
N ASP A 308 -16.72 21.08 24.01
CA ASP A 308 -16.54 22.47 24.43
C ASP A 308 -17.79 22.85 25.22
N LYS A 309 -17.55 23.20 26.49
CA LYS A 309 -18.58 23.69 27.43
C LYS A 309 -19.01 25.10 27.06
#